data_AF-A0A9P7XIA3-F1
#
_entry.id   AF-A0A9P7XIA3-F1
#
_cell.length_a   1.000
_cell.length_b   1.000
_cell.length_c   1.000
_cell.angle_alpha   90.00
_cell.angle_beta   90.00
_cell.angle_gamma   90.00
#
_symmetry.space_group_name_H-M   'P 1'
#
loop_
_entity.id
_entity.type
_entity.pdbx_description
1 polymer ?
#
loop_
_entity_poly.entity_id
_entity_poly.type
_entity_poly.pdbx_seq_one_letter_code
_entity_poly.pdbx_strand_id
1 'polypeptide(L)'
;MSIRTLIATIHQTLYLGHQDCTPTPLLAHLPALTTWKIPLTDFQDMDIKPTLAQSLHQAINTHTPLLTSLEFRWGTTALINSLLTSAFSDVRIKRIESTHHRSRDKCILDGMMPGILRHARSLVAVSLSAFNLKSTFHNPTPPPSPQLDPSDTMFSKLMRSCPRLRVLSIPDYTARIESFEQAEEWACQDLESLHVKVQGLDEVDACLTKIKALRNSNAWRSSGQMEVEGVGIGDRVIKSLIGLCCLKTVWLGTKVVYLATIP
;
A
#
# COMPACT_ATOMS: atom_id res chain seq x y z
N MET A 1 5.52 31.88 -4.74
CA MET A 1 4.83 30.59 -5.02
C MET A 1 5.57 29.49 -4.28
N SER A 2 4.90 28.73 -3.43
CA SER A 2 5.57 27.72 -2.60
C SER A 2 5.44 26.34 -3.27
N ILE A 3 6.58 25.71 -3.59
CA ILE A 3 6.62 24.40 -4.24
C ILE A 3 6.28 23.33 -3.21
N ARG A 4 5.17 22.61 -3.43
CA ARG A 4 4.69 21.54 -2.53
C ARG A 4 4.96 20.12 -3.04
N THR A 5 5.28 20.00 -4.32
CA THR A 5 5.53 18.72 -4.98
C THR A 5 6.88 18.78 -5.68
N LEU A 6 7.73 17.80 -5.40
CA LEU A 6 9.03 17.61 -6.05
C LEU A 6 9.02 16.32 -6.85
N ILE A 7 9.55 16.37 -8.07
CA ILE A 7 9.89 15.19 -8.86
C ILE A 7 11.41 15.25 -9.08
N ALA A 8 12.15 14.46 -8.33
CA ALA A 8 13.61 14.45 -8.40
C ALA A 8 14.16 13.13 -7.84
N THR A 9 15.29 12.68 -8.38
CA THR A 9 16.03 11.54 -7.81
C THR A 9 16.72 11.93 -6.50
N ILE A 10 17.12 10.95 -5.70
CA ILE A 10 17.85 11.21 -4.44
C ILE A 10 19.15 11.97 -4.72
N HIS A 11 19.88 11.62 -5.78
CA HIS A 11 21.12 12.30 -6.15
C HIS A 11 20.89 13.78 -6.47
N GLN A 12 19.87 14.09 -7.27
CA GLN A 12 19.51 15.48 -7.59
C GLN A 12 19.16 16.30 -6.35
N THR A 13 18.60 15.65 -5.32
CA THR A 13 18.23 16.37 -4.09
C THR A 13 19.38 16.67 -3.15
N LEU A 14 20.42 15.84 -3.15
CA LEU A 14 21.57 15.99 -2.24
C LEU A 14 22.74 16.71 -2.91
N TYR A 15 22.87 16.62 -4.23
CA TYR A 15 23.99 17.17 -4.97
C TYR A 15 23.50 18.14 -6.04
N LEU A 16 23.40 19.41 -5.68
CA LEU A 16 23.28 20.51 -6.63
C LEU A 16 24.66 21.14 -6.84
N GLY A 17 25.43 20.60 -7.79
CA GLY A 17 26.46 21.38 -8.48
C GLY A 17 27.89 21.43 -7.89
N HIS A 18 28.69 22.19 -8.62
CA HIS A 18 30.16 22.27 -8.79
C HIS A 18 31.10 21.95 -7.60
N GLN A 19 32.27 21.40 -7.95
CA GLN A 19 33.34 20.90 -7.06
C GLN A 19 33.91 21.91 -6.05
N ASP A 20 33.59 23.21 -6.16
CA ASP A 20 34.32 24.27 -5.46
C ASP A 20 33.56 24.91 -4.27
N CYS A 21 32.32 24.49 -3.99
CA CYS A 21 31.55 24.95 -2.82
C CYS A 21 30.79 23.78 -2.20
N THR A 22 30.58 23.78 -0.88
CA THR A 22 29.72 22.79 -0.22
C THR A 22 28.29 22.94 -0.78
N PRO A 23 27.80 21.99 -1.60
CA PRO A 23 26.54 22.20 -2.30
C PRO A 23 25.40 22.22 -1.27
N THR A 24 24.59 23.27 -1.31
CA THR A 24 23.35 23.32 -0.51
C THR A 24 22.36 22.31 -1.13
N PRO A 25 21.77 21.40 -0.35
CA PRO A 25 20.85 20.40 -0.89
C PRO A 25 19.59 21.08 -1.43
N LEU A 26 19.02 20.56 -2.52
CA LEU A 26 17.79 21.09 -3.13
C LEU A 26 16.65 21.21 -2.12
N LEU A 27 16.59 20.27 -1.17
CA LEU A 27 15.57 20.25 -0.12
C LEU A 27 15.58 21.52 0.75
N ALA A 28 16.73 22.17 0.95
CA ALA A 28 16.84 23.43 1.70
C ALA A 28 16.05 24.58 1.05
N HIS A 29 15.83 24.51 -0.27
CA HIS A 29 15.07 25.50 -1.01
C HIS A 29 13.57 25.21 -1.06
N LEU A 30 13.11 24.10 -0.47
CA LEU A 30 11.74 23.60 -0.59
C LEU A 30 11.05 23.35 0.78
N PRO A 31 11.02 24.32 1.70
CA PRO A 31 10.53 24.08 3.07
C PRO A 31 9.06 23.69 3.19
N ALA A 32 8.26 23.97 2.16
CA ALA A 32 6.84 23.59 2.11
C ALA A 32 6.57 22.29 1.35
N LEU A 33 7.61 21.50 1.05
CA LEU A 33 7.47 20.24 0.34
C LEU A 33 6.59 19.27 1.14
N THR A 34 5.46 18.86 0.56
CA THR A 34 4.54 17.87 1.17
C THR A 34 4.60 16.52 0.47
N THR A 35 4.94 16.52 -0.82
CA THR A 35 4.95 15.34 -1.69
C THR A 35 6.25 15.24 -2.45
N TRP A 36 6.90 14.08 -2.39
CA TRP A 36 8.08 13.80 -3.18
C TRP A 36 7.87 12.55 -4.03
N LYS A 37 7.94 12.75 -5.35
CA LYS A 37 7.98 11.69 -6.35
C LYS A 37 9.45 11.40 -6.67
N ILE A 38 9.88 10.17 -6.40
CA ILE A 38 11.28 9.74 -6.44
C ILE A 38 11.42 8.73 -7.58
N PRO A 39 11.90 9.15 -8.76
CA PRO A 39 12.36 8.21 -9.78
C PRO A 39 13.60 7.48 -9.26
N LEU A 40 13.57 6.15 -9.35
CA LEU A 40 14.64 5.23 -8.92
C LEU A 40 15.26 4.50 -10.11
N THR A 41 15.22 5.12 -11.31
CA THR A 41 15.75 4.54 -12.56
C THR A 41 17.20 4.08 -12.45
N ASP A 42 17.99 4.79 -11.63
CA ASP A 42 19.44 4.64 -11.57
C ASP A 42 19.88 3.62 -10.49
N PHE A 43 18.93 3.05 -9.72
CA PHE A 43 19.21 2.26 -8.52
C PHE A 43 18.77 0.79 -8.63
N GLN A 44 18.65 0.25 -9.83
CA GLN A 44 18.09 -1.10 -10.01
C GLN A 44 18.86 -2.19 -9.23
N ASP A 45 20.16 -2.00 -9.01
CA ASP A 45 21.02 -2.95 -8.29
C ASP A 45 21.83 -2.32 -7.12
N MET A 46 21.49 -1.08 -6.72
CA MET A 46 22.27 -0.38 -5.68
C MET A 46 21.59 -0.45 -4.31
N ASP A 47 22.29 -1.02 -3.34
CA ASP A 47 22.00 -0.80 -1.94
C ASP A 47 22.30 0.65 -1.56
N ILE A 48 21.39 1.26 -0.79
CA ILE A 48 21.64 2.57 -0.21
C ILE A 48 22.70 2.42 0.86
N LYS A 49 23.85 3.04 0.61
CA LYS A 49 24.91 3.15 1.60
C LYS A 49 24.35 3.84 2.86
N PRO A 50 24.66 3.35 4.08
CA PRO A 50 24.16 3.96 5.32
C PRO A 50 24.44 5.47 5.42
N THR A 51 25.59 5.92 4.89
CA THR A 51 25.97 7.33 4.84
C THR A 51 25.01 8.18 3.98
N LEU A 52 24.54 7.64 2.86
CA LEU A 52 23.56 8.28 2.01
C LEU A 52 22.19 8.36 2.70
N ALA A 53 21.74 7.26 3.32
CA ALA A 53 20.51 7.24 4.10
C ALA A 53 20.51 8.26 5.23
N GLN A 54 21.61 8.36 5.99
CA GLN A 54 21.76 9.30 7.09
C GLN A 54 21.78 10.76 6.60
N SER A 55 22.50 11.03 5.50
CA SER A 55 22.54 12.37 4.90
C SER A 55 21.16 12.80 4.41
N LEU A 56 20.43 11.89 3.77
CA LEU A 56 19.08 12.12 3.31
C LEU A 56 18.12 12.36 4.48
N HIS A 57 18.20 11.53 5.52
CA HIS A 57 17.41 11.67 6.74
C HIS A 57 17.60 13.05 7.38
N GLN A 58 18.84 13.49 7.56
CA GLN A 58 19.16 14.79 8.13
C GLN A 58 18.61 15.92 7.25
N ALA A 59 18.79 15.84 5.94
CA ALA A 59 18.30 16.86 5.01
C ALA A 59 16.77 16.98 5.05
N ILE A 60 16.03 15.87 5.10
CA ILE A 60 14.57 15.87 5.18
C ILE A 60 14.09 16.51 6.49
N ASN A 61 14.62 16.04 7.62
CA ASN A 61 14.19 16.54 8.93
C ASN A 61 14.54 18.02 9.15
N THR A 62 15.67 18.47 8.60
CA THR A 62 16.11 19.86 8.73
C THR A 62 15.34 20.80 7.79
N HIS A 63 15.10 20.37 6.56
CA HIS A 63 14.65 21.28 5.52
C HIS A 63 13.21 21.07 5.07
N THR A 64 12.65 19.87 5.19
CA THR A 64 11.31 19.53 4.67
C THR A 64 10.43 18.83 5.72
N PRO A 65 10.19 19.46 6.89
CA PRO A 65 9.44 18.84 7.99
C PRO A 65 7.96 18.58 7.66
N LEU A 66 7.44 19.14 6.56
CA LEU A 66 6.06 18.95 6.10
C LEU A 66 5.89 17.78 5.12
N LEU A 67 6.96 17.07 4.78
CA LEU A 67 6.92 15.93 3.88
C LEU A 67 6.07 14.81 4.49
N THR A 68 5.01 14.41 3.80
CA THR A 68 4.07 13.38 4.30
C THR A 68 3.65 12.38 3.22
N SER A 69 3.99 12.60 1.95
CA SER A 69 3.64 11.73 0.84
C SER A 69 4.87 11.37 0.03
N LEU A 70 5.07 10.08 -0.20
CA LEU A 70 6.15 9.52 -1.02
C LEU A 70 5.56 8.74 -2.18
N GLU A 71 6.08 8.99 -3.38
CA GLU A 71 5.74 8.23 -4.58
C GLU A 71 7.03 7.71 -5.20
N PHE A 72 7.27 6.41 -5.11
CA PHE A 72 8.44 5.75 -5.68
C PHE A 72 8.12 5.26 -7.10
N ARG A 73 9.00 5.57 -8.05
CA ARG A 73 8.87 5.12 -9.44
C ARG A 73 10.06 4.28 -9.84
N TRP A 74 9.78 3.07 -10.33
CA TRP A 74 10.77 2.16 -10.91
C TRP A 74 11.86 1.66 -9.94
N GLY A 75 11.55 1.56 -8.65
CA GLY A 75 12.48 1.01 -7.64
C GLY A 75 12.30 -0.49 -7.38
N THR A 76 13.28 -1.13 -6.76
CA THR A 76 13.16 -2.49 -6.19
C THR A 76 12.48 -2.44 -4.83
N THR A 77 11.90 -3.55 -4.39
CA THR A 77 11.24 -3.66 -3.07
C THR A 77 12.23 -3.41 -1.93
N ALA A 78 13.43 -4.00 -2.02
CA ALA A 78 14.51 -3.87 -1.05
C ALA A 78 15.00 -2.42 -0.90
N LEU A 79 15.20 -1.72 -2.02
CA LEU A 79 15.63 -0.31 -2.03
C LEU A 79 14.60 0.59 -1.34
N ILE A 80 13.33 0.46 -1.72
CA ILE A 80 12.25 1.27 -1.13
C ILE A 80 12.10 0.95 0.35
N ASN A 81 12.18 -0.32 0.73
CA ASN A 81 12.14 -0.73 2.13
C ASN A 81 13.31 -0.12 2.92
N SER A 82 14.53 -0.13 2.37
CA SER A 82 15.69 0.52 2.97
C SER A 82 15.44 2.02 3.17
N LEU A 83 14.92 2.73 2.16
CA LEU A 83 14.56 4.14 2.30
C LEU A 83 13.54 4.39 3.43
N LEU A 84 12.45 3.61 3.45
CA LEU A 84 11.39 3.77 4.43
C LEU A 84 11.85 3.49 5.87
N THR A 85 12.75 2.52 6.05
CA THR A 85 13.28 2.10 7.35
C THR A 85 14.48 2.93 7.83
N SER A 86 15.20 3.58 6.93
CA SER A 86 16.38 4.39 7.26
C SER A 86 16.11 5.88 7.02
N ALA A 87 16.18 6.35 5.77
CA ALA A 87 16.08 7.76 5.41
C ALA A 87 14.80 8.43 5.91
N PHE A 88 13.66 7.75 5.80
CA PHE A 88 12.35 8.30 6.18
C PHE A 88 11.89 7.90 7.58
N SER A 89 12.74 7.26 8.40
CA SER A 89 12.34 6.59 9.65
C SER A 89 11.62 7.47 10.70
N ASP A 90 11.91 8.77 10.75
CA ASP A 90 11.30 9.72 11.70
C ASP A 90 10.25 10.65 11.05
N VAL A 91 10.06 10.52 9.74
CA VAL A 91 9.10 11.32 8.98
C VAL A 91 7.71 10.71 9.15
N ARG A 92 6.70 11.53 9.45
CA ARG A 92 5.31 11.08 9.61
C ARG A 92 4.65 10.86 8.24
N ILE A 93 5.03 9.78 7.56
CA ILE A 93 4.49 9.44 6.24
C ILE A 93 3.03 9.02 6.36
N LYS A 94 2.17 9.72 5.61
CA LYS A 94 0.74 9.45 5.48
C LYS A 94 0.40 8.66 4.22
N ARG A 95 1.18 8.82 3.16
CA ARG A 95 0.90 8.20 1.86
C ARG A 95 2.16 7.60 1.27
N ILE A 96 2.08 6.31 0.90
CA ILE A 96 3.11 5.60 0.17
C ILE A 96 2.49 5.11 -1.13
N GLU A 97 3.03 5.56 -2.25
CA GLU A 97 2.72 5.06 -3.57
C GLU A 97 3.98 4.46 -4.17
N SER A 98 3.88 3.27 -4.75
CA SER A 98 5.00 2.63 -5.44
C SER A 98 4.53 2.03 -6.75
N THR A 99 5.28 2.36 -7.80
CA THR A 99 5.15 1.75 -9.13
C THR A 99 6.42 0.95 -9.40
N HIS A 100 6.33 -0.37 -9.28
CA HIS A 100 7.47 -1.25 -9.45
C HIS A 100 7.66 -1.61 -10.92
N HIS A 101 8.91 -1.55 -11.38
CA HIS A 101 9.31 -2.09 -12.67
C HIS A 101 9.92 -3.48 -12.45
N ARG A 102 9.31 -4.53 -13.01
CA ARG A 102 9.85 -5.90 -13.06
C ARG A 102 10.53 -6.37 -11.76
N SER A 103 9.73 -6.64 -10.73
CA SER A 103 10.23 -7.39 -9.58
C SER A 103 10.33 -8.88 -9.96
N ARG A 104 11.52 -9.47 -9.82
CA ARG A 104 11.66 -10.94 -9.73
C ARG A 104 11.16 -11.48 -8.39
N ASP A 105 10.97 -10.61 -7.40
CA ASP A 105 10.46 -11.00 -6.10
C ASP A 105 9.01 -11.45 -6.21
N LYS A 106 8.74 -12.57 -5.55
CA LYS A 106 7.47 -13.30 -5.60
C LYS A 106 6.27 -12.46 -5.10
N CYS A 107 6.51 -11.47 -4.25
CA CYS A 107 5.48 -10.61 -3.68
C CYS A 107 6.05 -9.22 -3.32
N ILE A 108 5.52 -8.14 -3.91
CA ILE A 108 5.93 -6.75 -3.60
C ILE A 108 5.67 -6.41 -2.14
N LEU A 109 4.57 -6.93 -1.59
CA LEU A 109 4.14 -6.64 -0.23
C LEU A 109 5.18 -7.12 0.79
N ASP A 110 5.74 -8.31 0.61
CA ASP A 110 6.67 -8.92 1.57
C ASP A 110 7.97 -8.11 1.69
N GLY A 111 8.54 -7.70 0.55
CA GLY A 111 9.78 -6.93 0.54
C GLY A 111 9.64 -5.53 1.12
N MET A 112 8.46 -4.91 1.02
CA MET A 112 8.19 -3.55 1.51
C MET A 112 7.56 -3.49 2.90
N MET A 113 7.07 -4.62 3.43
CA MET A 113 6.29 -4.65 4.67
C MET A 113 7.01 -4.01 5.87
N PRO A 114 8.29 -4.29 6.15
CA PRO A 114 8.97 -3.68 7.31
C PRO A 114 8.96 -2.15 7.27
N GLY A 115 9.23 -1.56 6.10
CA GLY A 115 9.21 -0.13 5.86
C GLY A 115 7.83 0.47 5.96
N ILE A 116 6.80 -0.19 5.42
CA ILE A 116 5.41 0.26 5.57
C ILE A 116 4.99 0.25 7.04
N LEU A 117 5.28 -0.84 7.77
CA LEU A 117 4.92 -0.98 9.18
C LEU A 117 5.65 0.01 10.09
N ARG A 118 6.84 0.49 9.71
CA ARG A 118 7.51 1.59 10.42
C ARG A 118 6.63 2.85 10.50
N HIS A 119 5.79 3.07 9.49
CA HIS A 119 4.89 4.22 9.36
C HIS A 119 3.44 3.92 9.77
N ALA A 120 3.17 2.76 10.36
CA ALA A 120 1.81 2.24 10.54
C ALA A 120 0.85 3.20 11.27
N ARG A 121 1.36 3.97 12.24
CA ARG A 121 0.54 4.91 13.03
C ARG A 121 0.14 6.18 12.27
N SER A 122 0.86 6.56 11.21
CA SER A 122 0.57 7.76 10.41
C SER A 122 -0.02 7.46 9.05
N LEU A 123 0.12 6.23 8.56
CA LEU A 123 -0.33 5.82 7.23
C LEU A 123 -1.84 5.93 7.07
N VAL A 124 -2.23 6.62 6.00
CA VAL A 124 -3.60 6.84 5.53
C VAL A 124 -3.83 6.15 4.18
N ALA A 125 -2.82 6.10 3.33
CA ALA A 125 -2.93 5.50 2.00
C ALA A 125 -1.68 4.70 1.63
N VAL A 126 -1.89 3.48 1.14
CA VAL A 126 -0.85 2.62 0.56
C VAL A 126 -1.34 2.17 -0.82
N SER A 127 -0.57 2.48 -1.86
CA SER A 127 -0.84 2.01 -3.23
C SER A 127 0.43 1.40 -3.82
N LEU A 128 0.44 0.09 -4.01
CA LEU A 128 1.57 -0.66 -4.55
C LEU A 128 1.11 -1.34 -5.84
N SER A 129 1.66 -0.91 -6.97
CA SER A 129 1.32 -1.49 -8.28
C SER A 129 2.58 -2.01 -8.97
N ALA A 130 2.48 -3.18 -9.59
CA ALA A 130 3.51 -3.67 -10.49
C ALA A 130 3.19 -3.24 -11.92
N PHE A 131 4.16 -2.69 -12.65
CA PHE A 131 4.08 -2.63 -14.10
C PHE A 131 4.34 -4.02 -14.67
N ASN A 132 3.28 -4.83 -14.77
CA ASN A 132 3.35 -6.14 -15.40
C ASN A 132 3.05 -5.98 -16.90
N LEU A 133 4.09 -5.79 -17.73
CA LEU A 133 3.97 -5.58 -19.18
C LEU A 133 3.48 -6.80 -19.97
N LYS A 134 3.28 -7.94 -19.32
CA LYS A 134 2.59 -9.16 -19.76
C LYS A 134 3.03 -10.22 -18.76
N SER A 135 2.26 -10.41 -17.68
CA SER A 135 2.34 -11.65 -16.93
C SER A 135 1.87 -12.74 -17.89
N THR A 136 2.82 -13.44 -18.51
CA THR A 136 2.56 -14.77 -19.07
C THR A 136 1.91 -15.57 -17.95
N PHE A 137 0.65 -15.97 -18.17
CA PHE A 137 -0.12 -16.86 -17.31
C PHE A 137 0.79 -17.96 -16.79
N HIS A 138 1.30 -17.81 -15.57
CA HIS A 138 1.89 -18.94 -14.89
C HIS A 138 0.71 -19.88 -14.63
N ASN A 139 0.75 -21.03 -15.29
CA ASN A 139 -0.16 -22.13 -15.03
C ASN A 139 -0.28 -22.28 -13.51
N PRO A 140 -1.51 -22.48 -12.99
CA PRO A 140 -1.73 -22.65 -11.56
C PRO A 140 -0.79 -23.76 -11.09
N THR A 141 0.24 -23.37 -10.35
CA THR A 141 1.11 -24.34 -9.71
C THR A 141 0.22 -25.07 -8.71
N PRO A 142 0.22 -26.42 -8.69
CA PRO A 142 -0.65 -27.19 -7.80
C PRO A 142 -0.54 -26.65 -6.37
N PRO A 143 -1.66 -26.64 -5.61
CA PRO A 143 -1.70 -26.02 -4.31
C PRO A 143 -0.55 -26.57 -3.47
N PRO A 144 0.38 -25.71 -2.99
CA PRO A 144 1.36 -26.15 -2.03
C PRO A 144 0.62 -26.73 -0.82
N SER A 145 1.23 -27.73 -0.19
CA SER A 145 0.77 -28.34 1.06
C SER A 145 0.29 -27.27 2.06
N PRO A 146 -0.64 -27.57 2.98
CA PRO A 146 -1.35 -26.60 3.84
C PRO A 146 -0.50 -25.82 4.86
N GLN A 147 0.82 -25.70 4.64
CA GLN A 147 1.66 -24.76 5.35
C GLN A 147 1.22 -23.33 5.01
N LEU A 148 0.90 -22.54 6.05
CA LEU A 148 0.59 -21.12 5.91
C LEU A 148 1.70 -20.45 5.08
N ASP A 149 1.33 -19.79 3.99
CA ASP A 149 2.27 -18.99 3.22
C ASP A 149 2.55 -17.73 4.05
N PRO A 150 3.82 -17.40 4.32
CA PRO A 150 4.18 -16.22 5.10
C PRO A 150 3.62 -14.91 4.51
N SER A 151 3.31 -14.85 3.21
CA SER A 151 2.78 -13.65 2.56
C SER A 151 1.37 -13.24 3.03
N ASP A 152 0.51 -14.17 3.46
CA ASP A 152 -0.80 -13.80 4.05
C ASP A 152 -0.67 -13.16 5.40
N THR A 153 0.35 -13.58 6.15
CA THR A 153 0.63 -12.98 7.46
C THR A 153 0.95 -11.49 7.30
N MET A 154 1.50 -11.08 6.15
CA MET A 154 1.87 -9.70 5.89
C MET A 154 0.64 -8.81 5.62
N PHE A 155 -0.33 -9.27 4.82
CA PHE A 155 -1.57 -8.51 4.61
C PHE A 155 -2.36 -8.35 5.91
N SER A 156 -2.61 -9.45 6.64
CA SER A 156 -3.30 -9.38 7.94
C SER A 156 -2.55 -8.48 8.92
N LYS A 157 -1.21 -8.56 8.97
CA LYS A 157 -0.39 -7.69 9.81
C LYS A 157 -0.51 -6.22 9.43
N LEU A 158 -0.56 -5.88 8.14
CA LEU A 158 -0.79 -4.51 7.67
C LEU A 158 -2.14 -3.98 8.18
N MET A 159 -3.21 -4.75 7.96
CA MET A 159 -4.58 -4.36 8.34
C MET A 159 -4.72 -4.17 9.86
N ARG A 160 -4.06 -5.01 10.66
CA ARG A 160 -4.03 -4.94 12.13
C ARG A 160 -3.12 -3.84 12.69
N SER A 161 -2.11 -3.41 11.93
CA SER A 161 -1.11 -2.45 12.43
C SER A 161 -1.42 -1.00 12.06
N CYS A 162 -2.21 -0.76 11.01
CA CYS A 162 -2.43 0.58 10.45
C CYS A 162 -3.82 1.14 10.77
N PRO A 163 -4.07 1.69 11.97
CA PRO A 163 -5.41 2.11 12.39
C PRO A 163 -6.00 3.28 11.57
N ARG A 164 -5.14 4.06 10.89
CA ARG A 164 -5.55 5.23 10.10
C ARG A 164 -5.67 4.94 8.61
N LEU A 165 -5.45 3.70 8.19
CA LEU A 165 -5.46 3.33 6.78
C LEU A 165 -6.88 3.47 6.21
N ARG A 166 -7.02 4.34 5.22
CA ARG A 166 -8.26 4.61 4.48
C ARG A 166 -8.22 4.06 3.06
N VAL A 167 -7.03 3.93 2.48
CA VAL A 167 -6.85 3.42 1.12
C VAL A 167 -5.78 2.35 1.12
N LEU A 168 -6.14 1.14 0.69
CA LEU A 168 -5.21 0.07 0.40
C LEU A 168 -5.43 -0.41 -1.02
N SER A 169 -4.43 -0.24 -1.89
CA SER A 169 -4.50 -0.67 -3.29
C SER A 169 -3.27 -1.45 -3.68
N ILE A 170 -3.42 -2.77 -3.84
CA ILE A 170 -2.39 -3.70 -4.27
C ILE A 170 -3.00 -4.64 -5.34
N PRO A 171 -3.25 -4.15 -6.58
CA PRO A 171 -3.93 -4.91 -7.65
C PRO A 171 -3.37 -6.30 -7.90
N ASP A 172 -2.06 -6.44 -7.80
CA ASP A 172 -1.35 -7.66 -8.16
C ASP A 172 -1.23 -8.64 -6.98
N TYR A 173 -1.72 -8.27 -5.79
CA TYR A 173 -1.69 -9.13 -4.62
C TYR A 173 -2.95 -9.97 -4.49
N THR A 174 -2.76 -11.27 -4.33
CA THR A 174 -3.84 -12.23 -4.05
C THR A 174 -3.83 -12.57 -2.57
N ALA A 175 -4.76 -11.98 -1.83
CA ALA A 175 -4.98 -12.28 -0.43
C ALA A 175 -5.73 -13.62 -0.27
N ARG A 176 -5.39 -14.40 0.74
CA ARG A 176 -6.21 -15.55 1.11
C ARG A 176 -7.49 -15.18 1.83
N ILE A 177 -8.46 -16.08 1.80
CA ILE A 177 -9.76 -15.88 2.45
C ILE A 177 -9.63 -15.79 3.97
N GLU A 178 -8.70 -16.55 4.58
CA GLU A 178 -8.48 -16.54 6.03
C GLU A 178 -8.10 -15.14 6.54
N SER A 179 -7.42 -14.33 5.72
CA SER A 179 -7.08 -12.94 6.04
C SER A 179 -8.31 -12.02 6.13
N PHE A 180 -9.38 -12.35 5.40
CA PHE A 180 -10.66 -11.63 5.47
C PHE A 180 -11.49 -12.08 6.66
N GLU A 181 -11.48 -13.37 7.01
CA GLU A 181 -12.24 -13.86 8.16
C GLU A 181 -11.83 -13.23 9.48
N GLN A 182 -10.57 -12.78 9.55
CA GLN A 182 -10.02 -12.05 10.68
C GLN A 182 -10.28 -10.53 10.58
N ALA A 183 -11.27 -10.08 9.79
CA ALA A 183 -11.58 -8.67 9.59
C ALA A 183 -11.98 -7.96 10.89
N GLU A 184 -12.54 -8.67 11.86
CA GLU A 184 -12.84 -8.13 13.19
C GLU A 184 -11.58 -7.68 13.96
N GLU A 185 -10.42 -8.24 13.63
CA GLU A 185 -9.13 -7.84 14.22
C GLU A 185 -8.47 -6.67 13.49
N TRP A 186 -9.03 -6.21 12.36
CA TRP A 186 -8.43 -5.12 11.60
C TRP A 186 -8.47 -3.82 12.39
N ALA A 187 -7.35 -3.09 12.45
CA ALA A 187 -7.30 -1.80 13.13
C ALA A 187 -7.86 -0.67 12.25
N CYS A 188 -7.87 -0.85 10.93
CA CYS A 188 -8.32 0.13 9.94
C CYS A 188 -9.84 0.14 9.73
N GLN A 189 -10.59 0.45 10.78
CA GLN A 189 -12.07 0.50 10.73
C GLN A 189 -12.60 1.59 9.77
N ASP A 190 -11.80 2.63 9.53
CA ASP A 190 -12.12 3.73 8.60
C ASP A 190 -11.70 3.45 7.14
N LEU A 191 -11.46 2.18 6.77
CA LEU A 191 -11.05 1.83 5.41
C LEU A 191 -12.13 2.23 4.39
N GLU A 192 -11.77 3.08 3.43
CA GLU A 192 -12.67 3.60 2.40
C GLU A 192 -12.49 2.94 1.04
N SER A 193 -11.27 2.50 0.72
CA SER A 193 -10.94 1.87 -0.56
C SER A 193 -10.06 0.66 -0.33
N LEU A 194 -10.53 -0.50 -0.79
CA LEU A 194 -9.77 -1.75 -0.78
C LEU A 194 -9.67 -2.30 -2.20
N HIS A 195 -8.44 -2.51 -2.66
CA HIS A 195 -8.18 -3.08 -3.98
C HIS A 195 -7.13 -4.19 -3.87
N VAL A 196 -7.59 -5.44 -3.95
CA VAL A 196 -6.78 -6.67 -3.86
C VAL A 196 -7.48 -7.78 -4.65
N LYS A 197 -6.81 -8.91 -4.90
CA LYS A 197 -7.47 -10.15 -5.34
C LYS A 197 -7.72 -11.07 -4.15
N VAL A 198 -8.70 -11.96 -4.25
CA VAL A 198 -8.95 -12.98 -3.22
C VAL A 198 -8.75 -14.36 -3.83
N GLN A 199 -7.96 -15.21 -3.18
CA GLN A 199 -7.71 -16.58 -3.66
C GLN A 199 -9.03 -17.38 -3.68
N GLY A 200 -9.29 -18.06 -4.81
CA GLY A 200 -10.47 -18.92 -4.98
C GLY A 200 -11.80 -18.17 -5.15
N LEU A 201 -11.78 -16.83 -5.30
CA LEU A 201 -12.98 -16.06 -5.60
C LEU A 201 -13.21 -16.01 -7.12
N ASP A 202 -13.91 -17.01 -7.65
CA ASP A 202 -14.21 -17.09 -9.09
C ASP A 202 -15.38 -16.18 -9.50
N GLU A 203 -16.41 -16.08 -8.66
CA GLU A 203 -17.64 -15.32 -8.93
C GLU A 203 -17.55 -13.87 -8.40
N VAL A 204 -16.52 -13.14 -8.80
CA VAL A 204 -16.26 -11.76 -8.36
C VAL A 204 -17.47 -10.85 -8.58
N ASP A 205 -18.10 -10.92 -9.76
CA ASP A 205 -19.23 -10.05 -10.12
C ASP A 205 -20.46 -10.31 -9.22
N ALA A 206 -20.76 -11.58 -8.92
CA ALA A 206 -21.86 -11.95 -8.04
C ALA A 206 -21.59 -11.48 -6.61
N CYS A 207 -20.35 -11.65 -6.13
CA CYS A 207 -19.91 -11.16 -4.82
C CYS A 207 -20.10 -9.64 -4.69
N LEU A 208 -19.53 -8.86 -5.62
CA LEU A 208 -19.64 -7.41 -5.59
C LEU A 208 -21.09 -6.90 -5.71
N THR A 209 -21.91 -7.57 -6.53
CA THR A 209 -23.34 -7.25 -6.68
C THR A 209 -24.08 -7.47 -5.37
N LYS A 210 -23.82 -8.59 -4.68
CA LYS A 210 -24.40 -8.90 -3.38
C LYS A 210 -23.97 -7.88 -2.32
N ILE A 211 -22.68 -7.53 -2.22
CA ILE A 211 -22.21 -6.47 -1.29
C ILE A 211 -22.99 -5.16 -1.53
N LYS A 212 -23.10 -4.74 -2.79
CA LYS A 212 -23.80 -3.50 -3.16
C LYS A 212 -25.27 -3.54 -2.78
N ALA A 213 -25.96 -4.65 -3.07
CA ALA A 213 -27.37 -4.83 -2.72
C ALA A 213 -27.60 -4.77 -1.20
N LEU A 214 -26.74 -5.45 -0.43
CA LEU A 214 -26.82 -5.47 1.03
C LEU A 214 -26.55 -4.11 1.67
N ARG A 215 -25.58 -3.35 1.15
CA ARG A 215 -25.30 -1.98 1.61
C ARG A 215 -26.47 -1.04 1.31
N ASN A 216 -27.07 -1.16 0.13
CA ASN A 216 -28.18 -0.29 -0.29
C ASN A 216 -29.50 -0.57 0.44
N SER A 217 -29.76 -1.83 0.82
CA SER A 217 -31.01 -2.18 1.49
C SER A 217 -31.06 -1.75 2.96
N ASN A 218 -29.96 -1.22 3.51
CA ASN A 218 -29.76 -1.00 4.96
C ASN A 218 -30.04 -2.24 5.83
N ALA A 219 -30.27 -3.42 5.24
CA ALA A 219 -30.69 -4.63 5.95
C ALA A 219 -29.63 -5.08 6.97
N TRP A 220 -28.36 -4.78 6.69
CA TRP A 220 -27.24 -5.09 7.57
C TRP A 220 -27.23 -4.25 8.86
N ARG A 221 -27.84 -3.04 8.89
CA ARG A 221 -27.93 -2.21 10.11
C ARG A 221 -28.94 -2.78 11.11
N SER A 222 -30.00 -3.41 10.62
CA SER A 222 -31.15 -3.82 11.45
C SER A 222 -30.95 -5.16 12.14
N SER A 223 -30.05 -6.02 11.66
CA SER A 223 -29.90 -7.37 12.18
C SER A 223 -28.78 -7.55 13.20
N GLY A 224 -27.81 -6.63 13.31
CA GLY A 224 -26.66 -6.73 14.24
C GLY A 224 -25.70 -7.90 13.97
N GLN A 225 -26.21 -8.98 13.38
CA GLN A 225 -25.55 -10.14 12.82
C GLN A 225 -26.32 -10.49 11.57
N MET A 226 -25.85 -10.01 10.42
CA MET A 226 -26.38 -10.50 9.17
C MET A 226 -25.80 -11.89 8.96
N GLU A 227 -26.61 -12.93 9.16
CA GLU A 227 -26.29 -14.27 8.71
C GLU A 227 -26.28 -14.26 7.18
N VAL A 228 -25.09 -14.09 6.62
CA VAL A 228 -24.86 -14.46 5.22
C VAL A 228 -24.87 -15.98 5.22
N GLU A 229 -26.05 -16.56 5.02
CA GLU A 229 -26.25 -18.01 4.88
C GLU A 229 -25.54 -18.48 3.61
N GLY A 230 -24.28 -18.84 3.75
CA GLY A 230 -23.46 -19.28 2.63
C GLY A 230 -22.08 -19.75 3.09
N VAL A 231 -21.68 -20.92 2.62
CA VAL A 231 -20.39 -21.56 2.96
C VAL A 231 -19.30 -21.18 1.92
N GLY A 232 -19.68 -20.50 0.84
CA GLY A 232 -18.79 -20.13 -0.25
C GLY A 232 -17.77 -19.05 0.14
N ILE A 233 -16.64 -19.02 -0.60
CA ILE A 233 -15.61 -17.97 -0.44
C ILE A 233 -16.22 -16.58 -0.64
N GLY A 234 -17.11 -16.42 -1.62
CA GLY A 234 -17.82 -15.15 -1.86
C GLY A 234 -18.59 -14.67 -0.63
N ASP A 235 -19.35 -15.54 0.03
CA ASP A 235 -20.12 -15.21 1.22
C ASP A 235 -19.24 -14.80 2.40
N ARG A 236 -18.11 -15.50 2.58
CA ARG A 236 -17.10 -15.18 3.62
C ARG A 236 -16.45 -13.80 3.36
N VAL A 237 -16.11 -13.48 2.11
CA VAL A 237 -15.62 -12.14 1.72
C VAL A 237 -16.68 -11.08 1.99
N ILE A 238 -17.94 -11.32 1.58
CA ILE A 238 -19.06 -10.38 1.80
C ILE A 238 -19.22 -10.09 3.30
N LYS A 239 -19.29 -11.14 4.13
CA LYS A 239 -19.43 -11.02 5.58
C LYS A 239 -18.30 -10.19 6.20
N SER A 240 -17.09 -10.34 5.69
CA SER A 240 -15.92 -9.60 6.19
C SER A 240 -15.95 -8.13 5.78
N LEU A 241 -16.30 -7.84 4.52
CA LEU A 241 -16.31 -6.47 3.97
C LEU A 241 -17.53 -5.65 4.39
N ILE A 242 -18.67 -6.28 4.69
CA ILE A 242 -19.87 -5.56 5.10
C ILE A 242 -19.70 -4.87 6.46
N GLY A 243 -18.83 -5.38 7.33
CA GLY A 243 -18.51 -4.77 8.62
C GLY A 243 -17.77 -3.43 8.53
N LEU A 244 -17.07 -3.15 7.42
CA LEU A 244 -16.29 -1.92 7.25
C LEU A 244 -17.19 -0.75 6.85
N CYS A 245 -17.84 -0.09 7.81
CA CYS A 245 -18.88 0.91 7.57
C CYS A 245 -18.44 2.05 6.61
N CYS A 246 -17.16 2.43 6.63
CA CYS A 246 -16.60 3.48 5.78
C CYS A 246 -16.23 3.05 4.35
N LEU A 247 -16.32 1.75 4.01
CA LEU A 247 -15.89 1.22 2.72
C LEU A 247 -16.77 1.74 1.58
N LYS A 248 -16.17 2.49 0.65
CA LYS A 248 -16.82 3.14 -0.50
C LYS A 248 -16.46 2.48 -1.82
N THR A 249 -15.24 1.99 -1.93
CA THR A 249 -14.73 1.38 -3.16
C THR A 249 -14.14 0.02 -2.84
N VAL A 250 -14.62 -1.00 -3.53
CA VAL A 250 -14.05 -2.35 -3.45
C VAL A 250 -13.66 -2.76 -4.85
N TRP A 251 -12.41 -3.17 -4.99
CA TRP A 251 -11.91 -3.77 -6.21
C TRP A 251 -11.37 -5.16 -5.86
N LEU A 252 -12.09 -6.18 -6.32
CA LEU A 252 -11.71 -7.58 -6.20
C LEU A 252 -11.27 -8.05 -7.59
N GLY A 253 -9.99 -8.38 -7.79
CA GLY A 253 -9.55 -8.87 -9.10
C GLY A 253 -9.49 -7.76 -10.17
N THR A 254 -10.32 -7.88 -11.22
CA THR A 254 -10.39 -6.93 -12.35
C THR A 254 -11.63 -6.04 -12.30
N LYS A 255 -12.45 -6.17 -11.26
CA LYS A 255 -13.77 -5.54 -11.16
C LYS A 255 -13.83 -4.59 -9.98
N VAL A 256 -14.35 -3.39 -10.23
CA VAL A 256 -14.54 -2.35 -9.22
C VAL A 256 -16.02 -2.07 -9.04
N VAL A 257 -16.44 -1.94 -7.79
CA VAL A 257 -17.79 -1.46 -7.43
C VAL A 257 -17.70 -0.35 -6.40
N TYR A 258 -18.55 0.66 -6.61
CA TYR A 258 -18.80 1.74 -5.66
C TYR A 258 -19.98 1.36 -4.77
N LEU A 259 -19.77 1.43 -3.46
CA LEU A 259 -20.73 1.17 -2.41
C LEU A 259 -21.35 2.49 -1.95
N ALA A 260 -22.63 2.46 -1.60
CA ALA A 260 -23.27 3.61 -0.97
C ALA A 260 -22.59 3.90 0.38
N THR A 261 -22.35 5.18 0.66
CA THR A 261 -21.89 5.61 1.98
C THR A 261 -23.04 5.48 2.96
N ILE A 262 -22.71 4.91 4.10
CA ILE A 262 -23.61 4.80 5.23
C ILE A 262 -23.47 6.12 6.00
N PRO A 263 -24.52 6.98 6.02
CA PRO A 263 -24.55 8.13 6.91
C PRO A 263 -24.54 7.67 8.37
#